data_AF-A0AAN9UH28-F1
#
_entry.id   AF-A0AAN9UH28-F1
#
_cell.length_a   1.000
_cell.length_b   1.000
_cell.length_c   1.000
_cell.angle_alpha   90.00
_cell.angle_beta   90.00
_cell.angle_gamma   90.00
#
_symmetry.space_group_name_H-M   'P 1'
#
loop_
_entity.id
_entity.type
_entity.pdbx_description
1 polymer ?
#
loop_
_entity_poly.entity_id
_entity_poly.type
_entity_poly.pdbx_seq_one_letter_code
_entity_poly.pdbx_strand_id
1 'polypeptide(L)'
;MAKEMVMGGGNAAAGATMLGGGGSSPSWASDSPGDVLTGPALTGGSGCGIGGMAVVNPFVRSVRNAVPAYLEVYWERFHPFYPIVHRCSVEGAGQDFLKCAMAALATQYLNSKEDRIGGISCMSTPGKRRSAQYPSDDLQAMQTILLCEYFARFRGRKAVVRPSKQFESLYSRVLGNKSTMYNTPMGQSNLELQMTNEERWHIWIDGETRRRLFALSFIIDNHAAHYFQQSRARTDVDPSSMSLTAPSDALWAANSADEWAAALAANPAAGNPQYLPHLDTLTPEEVAGYSFLDQAIILHAETHRLPRRHYRRSMADKGDDLDDNSPDDLETPTATSFGQTLKGAKAEDRIVHLFSKAAISISANVYLALHYTPLHDLLAVSGDSYVFCQKVLNAPTFQEHQKRLKAWAEGRTSSSPTSPHGAPTSLEGLSSAKATLYAARALAGFLGRRPDASNGVTPYVTCVSNYWGMYVCALIIWAFGHRASGRTSSSSGGSISTSTSSPTKGSAMGEEDAVGWLRLASDISQPEQIARMRGRREAGAGVVSLVRRRLEADCVGPRSQLYVDAVCVLKKLEEGVNRRWF
;
A
#
# COMPACT_ATOMS: atom_id res chain seq x y z
N MET A 1 47.23 -38.56 23.98
CA MET A 1 47.46 -39.91 24.55
C MET A 1 46.91 -39.92 25.97
N ALA A 2 46.43 -41.08 26.40
CA ALA A 2 45.81 -41.41 27.69
C ALA A 2 44.31 -41.10 27.85
N LYS A 3 43.62 -42.15 28.24
CA LYS A 3 42.19 -42.46 28.32
C LYS A 3 42.06 -43.25 29.63
N GLU A 4 41.12 -42.91 30.50
CA GLU A 4 40.51 -43.78 31.53
C GLU A 4 39.38 -42.97 32.21
N MET A 5 38.09 -43.36 32.24
CA MET A 5 37.43 -44.44 33.01
C MET A 5 37.69 -44.29 34.54
N VAL A 6 36.73 -44.31 35.49
CA VAL A 6 35.54 -45.17 35.64
C VAL A 6 34.68 -44.72 36.86
N MET A 7 33.37 -44.98 36.76
CA MET A 7 32.30 -45.33 37.74
C MET A 7 31.93 -44.57 39.05
N GLY A 8 30.60 -44.36 39.17
CA GLY A 8 29.73 -44.82 40.27
C GLY A 8 29.46 -43.81 41.40
N GLY A 9 28.25 -43.56 41.91
CA GLY A 9 26.90 -44.11 41.74
C GLY A 9 25.97 -43.56 42.85
N GLY A 10 24.64 -43.60 42.62
CA GLY A 10 23.56 -43.35 43.61
C GLY A 10 23.21 -41.87 43.84
N ASN A 11 21.95 -41.42 43.95
CA ASN A 11 20.72 -42.12 44.28
C ASN A 11 19.50 -41.32 43.74
N ALA A 12 18.45 -42.04 43.39
CA ALA A 12 17.22 -41.54 42.80
C ALA A 12 16.26 -40.93 43.84
N ALA A 13 15.56 -39.86 43.45
CA ALA A 13 14.26 -39.48 44.00
C ALA A 13 13.36 -38.98 42.86
N ALA A 14 12.14 -39.52 42.83
CA ALA A 14 11.21 -39.55 41.71
C ALA A 14 10.63 -38.17 41.33
N GLY A 15 10.58 -37.90 40.02
CA GLY A 15 9.72 -36.90 39.40
C GLY A 15 8.83 -37.58 38.36
N ALA A 16 7.55 -37.69 38.68
CA ALA A 16 6.55 -38.41 37.90
C ALA A 16 6.24 -37.74 36.54
N THR A 17 6.12 -38.61 35.55
CA THR A 17 5.61 -38.39 34.19
C THR A 17 4.16 -37.89 34.22
N MET A 18 3.86 -36.81 33.49
CA MET A 18 2.49 -36.45 33.08
C MET A 18 2.49 -36.03 31.60
N LEU A 19 2.17 -37.01 30.77
CA LEU A 19 1.22 -36.99 29.65
C LEU A 19 1.14 -35.72 28.79
N GLY A 20 1.57 -35.88 27.54
CA GLY A 20 1.30 -34.96 26.45
C GLY A 20 -0.19 -34.86 26.12
N GLY A 21 -0.65 -33.62 25.96
CA GLY A 21 -1.92 -33.27 25.34
C GLY A 21 -1.64 -32.49 24.06
N GLY A 22 -2.11 -33.03 22.93
CA GLY A 22 -1.94 -32.45 21.60
C GLY A 22 -2.56 -31.07 21.46
N GLY A 23 -1.78 -30.13 20.92
CA GLY A 23 -2.28 -28.89 20.36
C GLY A 23 -2.35 -29.03 18.84
N SER A 24 -3.56 -29.04 18.30
CA SER A 24 -3.85 -29.13 16.87
C SER A 24 -3.20 -27.99 16.09
N SER A 25 -2.27 -28.34 15.21
CA SER A 25 -1.79 -27.48 14.12
C SER A 25 -2.91 -27.24 13.11
N PRO A 26 -3.15 -26.01 12.61
CA PRO A 26 -4.01 -25.82 11.45
C PRO A 26 -3.23 -26.19 10.18
N SER A 27 -3.67 -27.25 9.49
CA SER A 27 -3.18 -27.65 8.17
C SER A 27 -3.69 -26.68 7.11
N TRP A 28 -2.80 -25.92 6.48
CA TRP A 28 -3.11 -25.19 5.25
C TRP A 28 -2.02 -25.38 4.18
N ALA A 29 -1.37 -26.55 4.20
CA ALA A 29 -0.57 -27.01 3.09
C ALA A 29 -1.31 -28.15 2.40
N SER A 30 -1.76 -27.89 1.17
CA SER A 30 -2.32 -28.81 0.16
C SER A 30 -3.80 -28.55 -0.15
N ASP A 31 -4.03 -27.65 -1.09
CA ASP A 31 -5.15 -27.78 -2.03
C ASP A 31 -4.64 -27.37 -3.42
N SER A 32 -4.13 -28.37 -4.14
CA SER A 32 -3.98 -28.31 -5.60
C SER A 32 -5.34 -28.62 -6.23
N PRO A 33 -5.76 -27.92 -7.30
CA PRO A 33 -7.07 -28.14 -7.89
C PRO A 33 -6.99 -29.26 -8.92
N GLY A 34 -7.62 -30.39 -8.63
CA GLY A 34 -7.88 -31.43 -9.61
C GLY A 34 -8.31 -32.73 -8.97
N ASP A 35 -9.61 -32.94 -8.83
CA ASP A 35 -10.15 -34.27 -9.13
C ASP A 35 -11.62 -34.18 -9.56
N VAL A 36 -11.84 -34.53 -10.82
CA VAL A 36 -13.13 -34.83 -11.41
C VAL A 36 -13.37 -36.31 -11.17
N LEU A 37 -14.51 -36.63 -10.58
CA LEU A 37 -15.00 -37.99 -10.38
C LEU A 37 -14.94 -38.78 -11.69
N THR A 38 -14.16 -39.86 -11.74
CA THR A 38 -14.57 -41.07 -12.47
C THR A 38 -13.77 -42.29 -12.03
N GLY A 39 -14.49 -43.38 -11.76
CA GLY A 39 -14.07 -44.73 -12.08
C GLY A 39 -15.31 -45.65 -12.08
N PRO A 40 -15.27 -46.84 -12.68
CA PRO A 40 -14.30 -47.36 -13.67
C PRO A 40 -15.00 -48.00 -14.89
N ALA A 41 -14.29 -48.19 -16.01
CA ALA A 41 -14.39 -49.40 -16.83
C ALA A 41 -13.38 -49.39 -17.99
N LEU A 42 -12.77 -50.55 -18.17
CA LEU A 42 -11.85 -50.96 -19.21
C LEU A 42 -12.53 -51.00 -20.58
N THR A 43 -11.82 -50.63 -21.64
CA THR A 43 -11.52 -51.42 -22.86
C THR A 43 -11.09 -50.48 -24.00
N GLY A 44 -10.06 -50.91 -24.73
CA GLY A 44 -9.37 -50.11 -25.74
C GLY A 44 -10.06 -50.03 -27.09
N GLY A 45 -9.48 -49.25 -28.00
CA GLY A 45 -9.87 -49.23 -29.41
C GLY A 45 -9.55 -47.93 -30.11
N SER A 46 -8.56 -48.00 -30.99
CA SER A 46 -8.13 -47.04 -32.03
C SER A 46 -9.19 -46.12 -32.65
N GLY A 47 -8.74 -44.95 -33.11
CA GLY A 47 -9.34 -44.33 -34.31
C GLY A 47 -9.31 -42.81 -34.42
N CYS A 48 -8.40 -42.32 -35.27
CA CYS A 48 -8.46 -41.12 -36.12
C CYS A 48 -9.44 -39.96 -35.83
N GLY A 49 -8.85 -38.76 -35.68
CA GLY A 49 -9.26 -37.52 -36.34
C GLY A 49 -10.52 -36.81 -35.82
N ILE A 50 -10.41 -35.50 -35.56
CA ILE A 50 -11.35 -34.42 -35.89
C ILE A 50 -10.85 -33.14 -35.17
N GLY A 51 -10.98 -32.00 -35.85
CA GLY A 51 -10.31 -30.73 -35.58
C GLY A 51 -10.42 -30.15 -34.17
N GLY A 52 -9.38 -29.39 -33.82
CA GLY A 52 -9.28 -28.65 -32.58
C GLY A 52 -10.37 -27.59 -32.44
N MET A 53 -11.48 -27.94 -31.78
CA MET A 53 -12.33 -26.97 -31.13
C MET A 53 -11.59 -26.48 -29.88
N ALA A 54 -11.02 -25.29 -29.97
CA ALA A 54 -10.53 -24.58 -28.80
C ALA A 54 -11.71 -24.42 -27.82
N VAL A 55 -11.70 -25.15 -26.72
CA VAL A 55 -12.66 -24.99 -25.62
C VAL A 55 -12.39 -23.63 -24.98
N VAL A 56 -13.04 -22.59 -25.51
CA VAL A 56 -13.02 -21.25 -24.91
C VAL A 56 -13.79 -21.35 -23.60
N ASN A 57 -13.07 -21.26 -22.48
CA ASN A 57 -13.64 -21.30 -21.14
C ASN A 57 -14.82 -20.31 -21.03
N PRO A 58 -16.06 -20.77 -20.69
CA PRO A 58 -17.24 -19.93 -20.57
C PRO A 58 -17.03 -18.71 -19.65
N PHE A 59 -16.22 -18.88 -18.61
CA PHE A 59 -15.86 -17.80 -17.67
C PHE A 59 -15.12 -16.65 -18.38
N VAL A 60 -14.24 -16.96 -19.33
CA VAL A 60 -13.46 -15.96 -20.10
C VAL A 60 -14.37 -15.19 -21.06
N ARG A 61 -15.40 -15.83 -21.62
CA ARG A 61 -16.43 -15.13 -22.44
C ARG A 61 -17.27 -14.18 -21.59
N SER A 62 -17.74 -14.63 -20.43
CA SER A 62 -18.53 -13.78 -19.51
C SER A 62 -17.75 -12.53 -19.08
N VAL A 63 -16.48 -12.69 -18.74
CA VAL A 63 -15.61 -11.56 -18.36
C VAL A 63 -15.38 -10.62 -19.54
N ARG A 64 -15.13 -11.14 -20.75
CA ARG A 64 -14.97 -10.33 -21.97
C ARG A 64 -16.22 -9.49 -22.27
N ASN A 65 -17.41 -10.07 -22.10
CA ASN A 65 -18.67 -9.36 -22.32
C ASN A 65 -18.94 -8.25 -21.29
N ALA A 66 -18.37 -8.35 -20.09
CA ALA A 66 -18.50 -7.35 -19.03
C ALA A 66 -17.48 -6.20 -19.15
N VAL A 67 -16.43 -6.34 -19.98
CA VAL A 67 -15.37 -5.32 -20.14
C VAL A 67 -15.93 -3.92 -20.46
N PRO A 68 -16.88 -3.73 -21.39
CA PRO A 68 -17.42 -2.40 -21.67
C PRO A 68 -18.02 -1.71 -20.42
N ALA A 69 -18.79 -2.43 -19.62
CA ALA A 69 -19.36 -1.89 -18.37
C ALA A 69 -18.26 -1.54 -17.35
N TYR A 70 -17.19 -2.34 -17.28
CA TYR A 70 -16.04 -2.01 -16.43
C TYR A 70 -15.27 -0.78 -16.91
N LEU A 71 -15.22 -0.52 -18.22
CA LEU A 71 -14.58 0.70 -18.74
C LEU A 71 -15.34 1.96 -18.32
N GLU A 72 -16.67 1.95 -18.29
CA GLU A 72 -17.45 3.07 -17.75
C GLU A 72 -17.08 3.38 -16.30
N VAL A 73 -16.96 2.33 -15.47
CA VAL A 73 -16.52 2.46 -14.08
C VAL A 73 -15.08 2.99 -13.99
N TYR A 74 -14.19 2.59 -14.90
CA TYR A 74 -12.83 3.14 -14.97
C TYR A 74 -12.86 4.65 -15.19
N TRP A 75 -13.62 5.11 -16.18
CA TRP A 75 -13.74 6.52 -16.53
C TRP A 75 -14.38 7.36 -15.42
N GLU A 76 -15.33 6.78 -14.69
CA GLU A 76 -16.02 7.46 -13.58
C GLU A 76 -15.17 7.48 -12.29
N ARG A 77 -14.46 6.40 -11.97
CA ARG A 77 -13.91 6.19 -10.61
C ARG A 77 -12.40 6.24 -10.51
N PHE A 78 -11.68 5.88 -11.57
CA PHE A 78 -10.21 5.86 -11.58
C PHE A 78 -9.62 7.05 -12.34
N HIS A 79 -10.11 7.30 -13.55
CA HIS A 79 -9.60 8.33 -14.44
C HIS A 79 -9.58 9.74 -13.83
N PRO A 80 -10.58 10.19 -13.04
CA PRO A 80 -10.54 11.54 -12.45
C PRO A 80 -9.37 11.78 -11.48
N PHE A 81 -8.81 10.71 -10.91
CA PHE A 81 -7.68 10.80 -9.98
C PHE A 81 -6.34 10.52 -10.67
N TYR A 82 -6.33 9.58 -11.62
CA TYR A 82 -5.12 9.12 -12.33
C TYR A 82 -5.38 9.05 -13.84
N PRO A 83 -5.52 10.20 -14.52
CA PRO A 83 -5.88 10.29 -15.94
C PRO A 83 -4.71 9.90 -16.86
N ILE A 84 -4.43 8.60 -16.98
CA ILE A 84 -3.30 8.05 -17.75
C ILE A 84 -3.64 7.64 -19.17
N VAL A 85 -4.91 7.40 -19.44
CA VAL A 85 -5.41 6.97 -20.75
C VAL A 85 -6.28 8.08 -21.32
N HIS A 86 -5.99 8.50 -22.55
CA HIS A 86 -6.82 9.43 -23.30
C HIS A 86 -8.03 8.68 -23.88
N ARG A 87 -9.23 9.28 -23.91
CA ARG A 87 -10.44 8.57 -24.37
C ARG A 87 -10.31 8.11 -25.82
N CYS A 88 -9.92 9.01 -26.71
CA CYS A 88 -9.78 8.71 -28.14
C CYS A 88 -8.69 7.67 -28.45
N SER A 89 -7.72 7.42 -27.54
CA SER A 89 -6.69 6.40 -27.79
C SER A 89 -7.20 4.97 -27.56
N VAL A 90 -8.40 4.80 -27.01
CA VAL A 90 -9.03 3.50 -26.68
C VAL A 90 -10.21 3.16 -27.59
N GLU A 91 -10.80 4.16 -28.25
CA GLU A 91 -12.05 4.05 -29.03
C GLU A 91 -11.92 3.32 -30.38
N GLY A 92 -10.72 2.87 -30.75
CA GLY A 92 -10.49 2.01 -31.93
C GLY A 92 -10.49 0.50 -31.64
N ALA A 93 -10.24 -0.31 -32.69
CA ALA A 93 -9.97 -1.76 -32.63
C ALA A 93 -8.61 -2.10 -31.93
N GLY A 94 -8.17 -1.24 -31.00
CA GLY A 94 -6.92 -1.32 -30.27
C GLY A 94 -6.97 -2.36 -29.15
N GLN A 95 -5.85 -3.09 -29.09
CA GLN A 95 -5.46 -4.24 -28.27
C GLN A 95 -6.26 -4.50 -26.99
N ASP A 96 -6.81 -5.71 -26.89
CA ASP A 96 -7.59 -6.24 -25.75
C ASP A 96 -6.91 -6.04 -24.36
N PHE A 97 -5.58 -5.88 -24.31
CA PHE A 97 -4.80 -5.87 -23.07
C PHE A 97 -4.93 -4.58 -22.25
N LEU A 98 -4.87 -3.41 -22.88
CA LEU A 98 -5.04 -2.14 -22.16
C LEU A 98 -6.45 -2.06 -21.55
N LYS A 99 -7.46 -2.42 -22.35
CA LYS A 99 -8.87 -2.52 -21.90
C LYS A 99 -9.02 -3.51 -20.75
N CYS A 100 -8.32 -4.65 -20.78
CA CYS A 100 -8.31 -5.61 -19.66
C CYS A 100 -7.67 -5.03 -18.40
N ALA A 101 -6.55 -4.29 -18.51
CA ALA A 101 -5.90 -3.66 -17.36
C ALA A 101 -6.76 -2.54 -16.73
N MET A 102 -7.38 -1.71 -17.57
CA MET A 102 -8.36 -0.70 -17.15
C MET A 102 -9.55 -1.37 -16.45
N ALA A 103 -10.14 -2.38 -17.06
CA ALA A 103 -11.26 -3.12 -16.50
C ALA A 103 -10.92 -3.77 -15.15
N ALA A 104 -9.73 -4.37 -15.01
CA ALA A 104 -9.32 -5.00 -13.76
C ALA A 104 -9.19 -4.01 -12.59
N LEU A 105 -8.70 -2.80 -12.84
CA LEU A 105 -8.69 -1.73 -11.85
C LEU A 105 -10.11 -1.24 -11.56
N ALA A 106 -10.95 -1.10 -12.58
CA ALA A 106 -12.33 -0.66 -12.42
C ALA A 106 -13.16 -1.61 -11.55
N THR A 107 -12.96 -2.93 -11.68
CA THR A 107 -13.66 -3.89 -10.83
C THR A 107 -13.32 -3.71 -9.35
N GLN A 108 -12.21 -3.02 -9.02
CA GLN A 108 -11.87 -2.68 -7.64
C GLN A 108 -12.75 -1.61 -7.00
N TYR A 109 -13.65 -1.02 -7.78
CA TYR A 109 -14.68 -0.09 -7.34
C TYR A 109 -16.07 -0.72 -7.37
N LEU A 110 -16.18 -2.04 -7.59
CA LEU A 110 -17.45 -2.77 -7.60
C LEU A 110 -17.57 -3.66 -6.36
N ASN A 111 -18.79 -3.87 -5.89
CA ASN A 111 -19.06 -4.68 -4.69
C ASN A 111 -19.37 -6.15 -5.01
N SER A 112 -19.57 -6.48 -6.29
CA SER A 112 -19.86 -7.84 -6.75
C SER A 112 -18.60 -8.72 -6.67
N LYS A 113 -18.77 -9.91 -6.10
CA LYS A 113 -17.69 -10.90 -5.98
C LYS A 113 -17.26 -11.40 -7.35
N GLU A 114 -18.23 -11.61 -8.24
CA GLU A 114 -18.04 -12.07 -9.60
C GLU A 114 -17.20 -11.06 -10.39
N ASP A 115 -17.47 -9.77 -10.21
CA ASP A 115 -16.75 -8.69 -10.90
C ASP A 115 -15.29 -8.60 -10.41
N ARG A 116 -15.07 -8.69 -9.09
CA ARG A 116 -13.72 -8.71 -8.50
C ARG A 116 -12.90 -9.90 -8.99
N ILE A 117 -13.52 -11.08 -9.07
CA ILE A 117 -12.90 -12.30 -9.61
C ILE A 117 -12.61 -12.12 -11.12
N GLY A 118 -13.55 -11.53 -11.86
CA GLY A 118 -13.43 -11.23 -13.28
C GLY A 118 -12.23 -10.34 -13.58
N GLY A 119 -12.06 -9.25 -12.82
CA GLY A 119 -10.90 -8.35 -12.96
C GLY A 119 -9.56 -9.04 -12.74
N ILE A 120 -9.44 -9.91 -11.72
CA ILE A 120 -8.21 -10.69 -11.51
C ILE A 120 -7.95 -11.64 -12.69
N SER A 121 -8.99 -12.21 -13.28
CA SER A 121 -8.85 -13.03 -14.49
C SER A 121 -8.42 -12.22 -15.71
N CYS A 122 -8.90 -10.98 -15.90
CA CYS A 122 -8.39 -10.04 -16.91
C CYS A 122 -6.88 -9.79 -16.77
N MET A 123 -6.36 -9.77 -15.53
CA MET A 123 -4.93 -9.65 -15.24
C MET A 123 -4.15 -10.97 -15.37
N SER A 124 -4.84 -12.10 -15.29
CA SER A 124 -4.26 -13.45 -15.37
C SER A 124 -4.12 -13.94 -16.81
N THR A 125 -4.88 -13.35 -17.75
CA THR A 125 -4.66 -13.48 -19.20
C THR A 125 -3.26 -12.99 -19.64
N PRO A 126 -2.77 -13.27 -20.87
CA PRO A 126 -1.33 -13.37 -21.17
C PRO A 126 -0.38 -12.15 -21.05
N GLY A 127 -0.70 -11.09 -20.29
CA GLY A 127 0.17 -9.93 -20.07
C GLY A 127 1.57 -10.29 -19.51
N LYS A 128 1.70 -11.42 -18.80
CA LYS A 128 3.01 -11.97 -18.39
C LYS A 128 3.81 -12.68 -19.49
N ARG A 129 3.19 -13.13 -20.59
CA ARG A 129 3.84 -13.95 -21.63
C ARG A 129 4.21 -13.20 -22.92
N ARG A 130 3.86 -11.90 -23.07
CA ARG A 130 4.07 -11.19 -24.34
C ARG A 130 4.62 -9.76 -24.26
N SER A 131 5.19 -9.33 -23.13
CA SER A 131 6.02 -8.11 -23.11
C SER A 131 7.24 -8.20 -24.07
N ALA A 132 7.59 -9.40 -24.52
CA ALA A 132 8.65 -9.65 -25.51
C ALA A 132 8.21 -9.44 -26.97
N GLN A 133 6.92 -9.23 -27.26
CA GLN A 133 6.41 -9.08 -28.64
C GLN A 133 6.02 -7.66 -29.02
N TYR A 134 5.90 -6.74 -28.06
CA TYR A 134 5.58 -5.36 -28.36
C TYR A 134 6.84 -4.57 -28.68
N PRO A 135 6.80 -3.69 -29.69
CA PRO A 135 7.84 -2.70 -29.88
C PRO A 135 8.07 -1.96 -28.57
N SER A 136 9.33 -1.66 -28.26
CA SER A 136 9.67 -0.95 -27.03
C SER A 136 9.00 0.42 -26.90
N ASP A 137 8.46 0.99 -27.97
CA ASP A 137 7.84 2.32 -27.95
C ASP A 137 6.29 2.34 -28.01
N ASP A 138 5.62 1.19 -27.93
CA ASP A 138 4.15 1.13 -27.91
C ASP A 138 3.58 1.73 -26.61
N LEU A 139 2.89 2.87 -26.73
CA LEU A 139 2.30 3.60 -25.60
C LEU A 139 1.22 2.80 -24.88
N GLN A 140 0.39 2.05 -25.60
CA GLN A 140 -0.65 1.24 -24.96
C GLN A 140 -0.04 0.12 -24.13
N ALA A 141 1.07 -0.47 -24.59
CA ALA A 141 1.83 -1.43 -23.82
C ALA A 141 2.43 -0.80 -22.55
N MET A 142 2.98 0.41 -22.65
CA MET A 142 3.50 1.15 -21.48
C MET A 142 2.41 1.45 -20.44
N GLN A 143 1.25 1.95 -20.89
CA GLN A 143 0.09 2.20 -20.03
C GLN A 143 -0.40 0.89 -19.38
N THR A 144 -0.46 -0.20 -20.15
CA THR A 144 -0.83 -1.53 -19.64
C THR A 144 0.13 -1.98 -18.54
N ILE A 145 1.45 -1.89 -18.76
CA ILE A 145 2.48 -2.26 -17.76
C ILE A 145 2.28 -1.46 -16.47
N LEU A 146 2.09 -0.15 -16.57
CA LEU A 146 1.89 0.72 -15.40
C LEU A 146 0.63 0.33 -14.60
N LEU A 147 -0.51 0.18 -15.27
CA LEU A 147 -1.77 -0.21 -14.63
C LEU A 147 -1.66 -1.61 -14.00
N CYS A 148 -0.97 -2.54 -14.67
CA CYS A 148 -0.70 -3.86 -14.14
C CYS A 148 0.20 -3.84 -12.90
N GLU A 149 1.25 -3.02 -12.91
CA GLU A 149 2.12 -2.85 -11.76
C GLU A 149 1.33 -2.35 -10.56
N TYR A 150 0.51 -1.30 -10.76
CA TYR A 150 -0.28 -0.72 -9.68
C TYR A 150 -1.29 -1.71 -9.10
N PHE A 151 -2.00 -2.45 -9.98
CA PHE A 151 -2.89 -3.51 -9.56
C PHE A 151 -2.14 -4.62 -8.82
N ALA A 152 -1.01 -5.11 -9.35
CA ALA A 152 -0.26 -6.22 -8.77
C ALA A 152 0.23 -5.92 -7.35
N ARG A 153 0.72 -4.70 -7.10
CA ARG A 153 1.24 -4.30 -5.78
C ARG A 153 0.15 -4.24 -4.70
N PHE A 154 -1.07 -3.80 -5.03
CA PHE A 154 -2.09 -3.53 -4.01
C PHE A 154 -3.31 -4.45 -4.06
N ARG A 155 -3.68 -4.99 -5.22
CA ARG A 155 -4.89 -5.82 -5.41
C ARG A 155 -4.57 -7.16 -6.09
N GLY A 156 -3.30 -7.42 -6.34
CA GLY A 156 -2.80 -8.62 -7.01
C GLY A 156 -3.07 -9.91 -6.24
N ARG A 157 -2.98 -11.03 -6.96
CA ARG A 157 -3.24 -12.36 -6.41
C ARG A 157 -2.23 -12.78 -5.35
N LYS A 158 -0.98 -12.35 -5.53
CA LYS A 158 0.13 -12.56 -4.61
C LYS A 158 0.51 -11.22 -4.00
N ALA A 159 1.08 -11.23 -2.80
CA ALA A 159 1.72 -10.05 -2.25
C ALA A 159 2.97 -9.71 -3.11
N VAL A 160 2.95 -8.56 -3.77
CA VAL A 160 4.06 -8.05 -4.59
C VAL A 160 4.52 -6.73 -3.99
N VAL A 161 5.68 -6.75 -3.35
CA VAL A 161 6.23 -5.56 -2.65
C VAL A 161 7.36 -4.88 -3.42
N ARG A 162 7.97 -5.58 -4.38
CA ARG A 162 9.05 -5.07 -5.23
C ARG A 162 8.56 -4.67 -6.62
N PRO A 163 9.26 -3.73 -7.27
CA PRO A 163 9.01 -3.42 -8.68
C PRO A 163 9.23 -4.62 -9.59
N SER A 164 8.37 -4.79 -10.59
CA SER A 164 8.64 -5.74 -11.67
C SER A 164 9.72 -5.21 -12.62
N LYS A 165 10.50 -6.12 -13.23
CA LYS A 165 11.49 -5.76 -14.26
C LYS A 165 10.87 -4.97 -15.43
N GLN A 166 9.62 -5.29 -15.79
CA GLN A 166 8.88 -4.56 -16.82
C GLN A 166 8.61 -3.11 -16.39
N PHE A 167 8.20 -2.88 -15.15
CA PHE A 167 8.01 -1.55 -14.61
C PHE A 167 9.33 -0.78 -14.51
N GLU A 168 10.42 -1.42 -14.07
CA GLU A 168 11.74 -0.77 -14.02
C GLU A 168 12.24 -0.35 -15.42
N SER A 169 12.04 -1.21 -16.42
CA SER A 169 12.35 -0.93 -17.82
C SER A 169 11.51 0.22 -18.37
N LEU A 170 10.19 0.19 -18.12
CA LEU A 170 9.28 1.28 -18.47
C LEU A 170 9.75 2.59 -17.84
N TYR A 171 9.98 2.59 -16.53
CA TYR A 171 10.33 3.80 -15.79
C TYR A 171 11.65 4.40 -16.29
N SER A 172 12.64 3.55 -16.58
CA SER A 172 13.92 3.97 -17.17
C SER A 172 13.73 4.60 -18.55
N ARG A 173 12.81 4.07 -19.38
CA ARG A 173 12.53 4.58 -20.73
C ARG A 173 11.87 5.96 -20.70
N VAL A 174 10.81 6.12 -19.92
CA VAL A 174 10.11 7.42 -19.81
C VAL A 174 10.97 8.50 -19.14
N LEU A 175 11.92 8.08 -18.29
CA LEU A 175 12.95 8.94 -17.71
C LEU A 175 14.04 9.34 -18.71
N GLY A 176 14.50 8.40 -19.54
CA GLY A 176 15.53 8.66 -20.56
C GLY A 176 15.05 9.58 -21.69
N ASN A 177 13.77 9.52 -22.06
CA ASN A 177 13.19 10.34 -23.13
C ASN A 177 12.87 11.79 -22.72
N LYS A 178 13.31 12.22 -21.52
CA LYS A 178 12.95 13.53 -20.96
C LYS A 178 13.31 14.72 -21.87
N SER A 179 14.56 14.75 -22.33
CA SER A 179 15.09 15.90 -23.06
C SER A 179 14.51 16.05 -24.46
N THR A 180 14.10 14.95 -25.10
CA THR A 180 13.65 14.93 -26.50
C THR A 180 12.14 15.16 -26.64
N MET A 181 11.34 14.87 -25.61
CA MET A 181 9.87 14.89 -25.70
C MET A 181 9.17 15.97 -24.86
N TYR A 182 9.76 16.44 -23.77
CA TYR A 182 9.08 17.37 -22.85
C TYR A 182 9.53 18.84 -22.97
N ASN A 183 10.51 19.12 -23.83
CA ASN A 183 11.08 20.46 -23.97
C ASN A 183 10.79 21.13 -25.33
N THR A 184 10.11 20.44 -26.25
CA THR A 184 9.76 21.03 -27.56
C THR A 184 8.42 21.76 -27.43
N PRO A 185 8.38 23.10 -27.51
CA PRO A 185 7.13 23.86 -27.51
C PRO A 185 6.37 23.52 -28.80
N MET A 186 5.10 23.13 -28.69
CA MET A 186 4.32 22.73 -29.86
C MET A 186 3.74 23.97 -30.55
N GLY A 187 3.95 24.10 -31.85
CA GLY A 187 3.47 25.24 -32.66
C GLY A 187 4.53 26.31 -32.95
N GLN A 188 5.82 25.99 -32.79
CA GLN A 188 6.92 26.90 -33.14
C GLN A 188 7.79 26.41 -34.31
N SER A 189 7.65 25.16 -34.73
CA SER A 189 8.43 24.64 -35.87
C SER A 189 7.71 24.90 -37.20
N ASN A 190 8.44 25.32 -38.23
CA ASN A 190 7.91 25.50 -39.60
C ASN A 190 7.27 24.22 -40.17
N LEU A 191 7.64 23.04 -39.64
CA LEU A 191 7.10 21.75 -40.04
C LEU A 191 5.69 21.50 -39.44
N GLU A 192 5.43 21.96 -38.22
CA GLU A 192 4.10 21.82 -37.56
C GLU A 192 3.03 22.70 -38.20
N LEU A 193 3.39 23.82 -38.82
CA LEU A 193 2.45 24.68 -39.55
C LEU A 193 1.92 24.02 -40.84
N GLN A 194 2.59 22.97 -41.33
CA GLN A 194 2.17 22.19 -42.50
C GLN A 194 1.31 20.97 -42.14
N MET A 195 1.23 20.61 -40.85
CA MET A 195 0.46 19.46 -40.37
C MET A 195 -1.02 19.78 -40.22
N THR A 196 -1.86 18.78 -40.43
CA THR A 196 -3.30 18.85 -40.13
C THR A 196 -3.54 18.95 -38.62
N ASN A 197 -4.71 19.46 -38.21
CA ASN A 197 -5.11 19.47 -36.79
C ASN A 197 -5.03 18.06 -36.19
N GLU A 198 -5.45 17.04 -36.94
CA GLU A 198 -5.46 15.64 -36.51
C GLU A 198 -4.05 15.12 -36.19
N GLU A 199 -3.09 15.35 -37.09
CA GLU A 199 -1.70 14.93 -36.88
C GLU A 199 -1.07 15.62 -35.67
N ARG A 200 -1.32 16.93 -35.52
CA ARG A 200 -0.80 17.70 -34.38
C ARG A 200 -1.41 17.22 -33.06
N TRP A 201 -2.70 16.95 -33.06
CA TRP A 201 -3.40 16.46 -31.87
C TRP A 201 -2.89 15.09 -31.44
N HIS A 202 -2.68 14.16 -32.37
CA HIS A 202 -2.09 12.86 -32.05
C HIS A 202 -0.67 12.96 -31.49
N ILE A 203 0.18 13.79 -32.08
CA ILE A 203 1.54 14.04 -31.56
C ILE A 203 1.49 14.64 -30.14
N TRP A 204 0.55 15.56 -29.90
CA TRP A 204 0.34 16.16 -28.58
C TRP A 204 -0.14 15.13 -27.53
N ILE A 205 -1.11 14.28 -27.90
CA ILE A 205 -1.61 13.19 -27.04
C ILE A 205 -0.46 12.23 -26.69
N ASP A 206 0.37 11.85 -27.66
CA ASP A 206 1.50 10.96 -27.43
C ASP A 206 2.51 11.56 -26.44
N GLY A 207 2.81 12.86 -26.58
CA GLY A 207 3.69 13.60 -25.67
C GLY A 207 3.15 13.69 -24.25
N GLU A 208 1.88 14.10 -24.08
CA GLU A 208 1.21 14.21 -22.78
C GLU A 208 0.97 12.82 -22.14
N THR A 209 0.72 11.78 -22.93
CA THR A 209 0.66 10.40 -22.43
C THR A 209 1.98 10.00 -21.78
N ARG A 210 3.12 10.36 -22.40
CA ARG A 210 4.45 10.07 -21.84
C ARG A 210 4.74 10.92 -20.59
N ARG A 211 4.33 12.20 -20.55
CA ARG A 211 4.38 13.04 -19.32
C ARG A 211 3.66 12.34 -18.16
N ARG A 212 2.41 11.94 -18.39
CA ARG A 212 1.55 11.27 -17.41
C ARG A 212 2.10 9.90 -16.99
N LEU A 213 2.66 9.12 -17.92
CA LEU A 213 3.37 7.86 -17.62
C LEU A 213 4.56 8.09 -16.69
N PHE A 214 5.37 9.12 -16.94
CA PHE A 214 6.51 9.46 -16.09
C PHE A 214 6.06 9.88 -14.68
N ALA A 215 5.08 10.79 -14.59
CA ALA A 215 4.53 11.25 -13.32
C ALA A 215 3.93 10.10 -12.49
N LEU A 216 3.15 9.21 -13.10
CA LEU A 216 2.56 8.09 -12.38
C LEU A 216 3.57 6.99 -12.03
N SER A 217 4.60 6.77 -12.85
CA SER A 217 5.70 5.87 -12.49
C SER A 217 6.41 6.38 -11.23
N PHE A 218 6.65 7.69 -11.15
CA PHE A 218 7.18 8.34 -9.96
C PHE A 218 6.27 8.16 -8.74
N ILE A 219 4.96 8.41 -8.90
CA ILE A 219 3.98 8.24 -7.81
C ILE A 219 3.95 6.79 -7.32
N ILE A 220 3.81 5.81 -8.22
CA ILE A 220 3.68 4.38 -7.86
C ILE A 220 4.94 3.88 -7.14
N ASP A 221 6.13 4.23 -7.64
CA ASP A 221 7.40 3.82 -7.03
C ASP A 221 7.53 4.37 -5.60
N ASN A 222 7.25 5.67 -5.42
CA ASN A 222 7.29 6.31 -4.11
C ASN A 222 6.20 5.78 -3.17
N HIS A 223 4.98 5.61 -3.67
CA HIS A 223 3.84 5.16 -2.89
C HIS A 223 4.09 3.77 -2.30
N ALA A 224 4.55 2.83 -3.13
CA ALA A 224 4.91 1.49 -2.68
C ALA A 224 6.10 1.49 -1.72
N ALA A 225 7.13 2.31 -1.97
CA ALA A 225 8.28 2.42 -1.07
C ALA A 225 7.86 2.85 0.34
N HIS A 226 6.92 3.80 0.46
CA HIS A 226 6.34 4.17 1.75
C HIS A 226 5.46 3.06 2.33
N TYR A 227 4.52 2.51 1.55
CA TYR A 227 3.53 1.54 2.02
C TYR A 227 4.12 0.19 2.42
N PHE A 228 5.22 -0.22 1.79
CA PHE A 228 5.89 -1.48 2.06
C PHE A 228 7.22 -1.30 2.79
N GLN A 229 7.61 -0.06 3.08
CA GLN A 229 8.90 0.26 3.67
C GLN A 229 10.03 -0.47 2.90
N GLN A 230 10.08 -0.23 1.58
CA GLN A 230 11.05 -0.83 0.64
C GLN A 230 11.89 0.25 -0.04
N SER A 231 13.05 -0.15 -0.54
CA SER A 231 13.85 0.69 -1.45
C SER A 231 13.08 0.96 -2.75
N ARG A 232 13.30 2.14 -3.33
CA ARG A 232 12.68 2.54 -4.60
C ARG A 232 13.41 1.95 -5.79
N ALA A 233 12.68 1.80 -6.89
CA ALA A 233 13.27 1.48 -8.17
C ALA A 233 14.22 2.60 -8.64
N ARG A 234 13.85 3.88 -8.43
CA ARG A 234 14.66 5.03 -8.84
C ARG A 234 14.93 5.99 -7.68
N THR A 235 16.21 6.28 -7.43
CA THR A 235 16.66 7.24 -6.41
C THR A 235 17.30 8.49 -6.99
N ASP A 236 17.54 8.47 -8.31
CA ASP A 236 18.20 9.49 -9.13
C ASP A 236 17.23 10.50 -9.77
N VAL A 237 15.93 10.34 -9.54
CA VAL A 237 14.91 11.23 -10.09
C VAL A 237 14.87 12.53 -9.29
N ASP A 238 15.16 13.64 -9.95
CA ASP A 238 14.91 14.98 -9.42
C ASP A 238 13.40 15.32 -9.48
N PRO A 239 12.72 15.57 -8.35
CA PRO A 239 11.31 15.94 -8.34
C PRO A 239 10.99 17.23 -9.12
N SER A 240 11.95 18.14 -9.30
CA SER A 240 11.74 19.37 -10.10
C SER A 240 11.45 19.08 -11.57
N SER A 241 11.85 17.91 -12.05
CA SER A 241 11.61 17.45 -13.42
C SER A 241 10.20 16.90 -13.66
N MET A 242 9.34 16.87 -12.64
CA MET A 242 7.94 16.48 -12.81
C MET A 242 7.14 17.60 -13.45
N SER A 243 6.31 17.26 -14.44
CA SER A 243 5.34 18.19 -15.02
C SER A 243 3.99 18.08 -14.33
N LEU A 244 3.37 19.22 -14.07
CA LEU A 244 1.98 19.33 -13.66
C LEU A 244 1.07 19.07 -14.86
N THR A 245 -0.12 18.54 -14.58
CA THR A 245 -1.09 18.10 -15.56
C THR A 245 -2.27 19.06 -15.68
N ALA A 246 -2.60 19.80 -14.63
CA ALA A 246 -3.70 20.78 -14.63
C ALA A 246 -3.65 21.78 -15.79
N PRO A 247 -2.48 22.34 -16.18
CA PRO A 247 -2.43 23.29 -17.30
C PRO A 247 -2.87 22.70 -18.64
N SER A 248 -2.68 21.39 -18.83
CA SER A 248 -3.03 20.66 -20.06
C SER A 248 -4.35 19.90 -19.97
N ASP A 249 -5.11 19.99 -18.88
CA ASP A 249 -6.33 19.19 -18.69
C ASP A 249 -7.42 19.51 -19.72
N ALA A 250 -7.60 20.77 -20.11
CA ALA A 250 -8.55 21.15 -21.16
C ALA A 250 -8.17 20.55 -22.53
N LEU A 251 -6.88 20.53 -22.85
CA LEU A 251 -6.36 19.92 -24.09
C LEU A 251 -6.47 18.39 -24.06
N TRP A 252 -6.24 17.78 -22.89
CA TRP A 252 -6.35 16.34 -22.67
C TRP A 252 -7.79 15.83 -22.65
N ALA A 253 -8.76 16.69 -22.31
CA ALA A 253 -10.18 16.36 -22.29
C ALA A 253 -10.88 16.54 -23.63
N ALA A 254 -10.21 17.13 -24.63
CA ALA A 254 -10.77 17.34 -25.96
C ALA A 254 -11.18 16.00 -26.61
N ASN A 255 -12.32 16.00 -27.30
CA ASN A 255 -12.85 14.80 -27.96
C ASN A 255 -12.63 14.82 -29.49
N SER A 256 -12.09 15.90 -30.03
CA SER A 256 -11.71 16.03 -31.43
C SER A 256 -10.50 16.94 -31.61
N ALA A 257 -9.81 16.81 -32.74
CA ALA A 257 -8.68 17.68 -33.07
C ALA A 257 -9.07 19.16 -33.19
N ASP A 258 -10.30 19.45 -33.61
CA ASP A 258 -10.81 20.82 -33.72
C ASP A 258 -11.09 21.42 -32.34
N GLU A 259 -11.66 20.65 -31.41
CA GLU A 259 -11.84 21.06 -30.02
C GLU A 259 -10.48 21.32 -29.35
N TRP A 260 -9.53 20.41 -29.56
CA TRP A 260 -8.15 20.57 -29.07
C TRP A 260 -7.49 21.83 -29.64
N ALA A 261 -7.59 22.06 -30.95
CA ALA A 261 -7.01 23.23 -31.60
C ALA A 261 -7.65 24.54 -31.10
N ALA A 262 -8.97 24.55 -30.90
CA ALA A 262 -9.68 25.70 -30.34
C ALA A 262 -9.25 26.00 -28.89
N ALA A 263 -9.12 24.97 -28.06
CA ALA A 263 -8.66 25.10 -26.68
C ALA A 263 -7.20 25.59 -26.62
N LEU A 264 -6.33 25.08 -27.51
CA LEU A 264 -4.94 25.54 -27.61
C LEU A 264 -4.84 26.99 -28.09
N ALA A 265 -5.69 27.39 -29.05
CA ALA A 265 -5.75 28.77 -29.52
C ALA A 265 -6.24 29.73 -28.41
N ALA A 266 -7.19 29.29 -27.58
CA ALA A 266 -7.70 30.08 -26.45
C ALA A 266 -6.67 30.22 -25.32
N ASN A 267 -5.83 29.19 -25.09
CA ASN A 267 -4.76 29.22 -24.10
C ASN A 267 -3.47 28.56 -24.64
N PRO A 268 -2.62 29.30 -25.36
CA PRO A 268 -1.39 28.74 -25.92
C PRO A 268 -0.41 28.21 -24.87
N ALA A 269 -0.48 28.71 -23.63
CA ALA A 269 0.37 28.25 -22.54
C ALA A 269 0.05 26.80 -22.11
N ALA A 270 -1.19 26.33 -22.30
CA ALA A 270 -1.60 24.95 -21.99
C ALA A 270 -0.87 23.90 -22.83
N GLY A 271 -0.37 24.29 -24.02
CA GLY A 271 0.42 23.43 -24.88
C GLY A 271 1.83 23.17 -24.37
N ASN A 272 2.32 24.00 -23.44
CA ASN A 272 3.68 23.92 -22.91
C ASN A 272 3.69 23.20 -21.55
N PRO A 273 4.60 22.23 -21.33
CA PRO A 273 4.73 21.57 -20.04
C PRO A 273 5.10 22.57 -18.94
N GLN A 274 4.28 22.64 -17.89
CA GLN A 274 4.61 23.37 -16.67
C GLN A 274 5.25 22.40 -15.67
N TYR A 275 6.49 22.68 -15.28
CA TYR A 275 7.18 21.88 -14.28
C TYR A 275 6.78 22.27 -12.85
N LEU A 276 7.02 21.35 -11.92
CA LEU A 276 6.81 21.55 -10.50
C LEU A 276 7.54 22.82 -10.04
N PRO A 277 6.84 23.82 -9.46
CA PRO A 277 7.50 25.00 -8.91
C PRO A 277 8.40 24.62 -7.73
N HIS A 278 9.28 25.53 -7.34
CA HIS A 278 10.16 25.30 -6.21
C HIS A 278 9.34 24.95 -4.96
N LEU A 279 9.61 23.80 -4.36
CA LEU A 279 8.75 23.23 -3.33
C LEU A 279 8.48 24.19 -2.17
N ASP A 280 9.42 25.08 -1.82
CA ASP A 280 9.28 26.05 -0.72
C ASP A 280 8.37 27.26 -1.02
N THR A 281 7.98 27.49 -2.28
CA THR A 281 7.10 28.64 -2.64
C THR A 281 5.63 28.32 -2.53
N LEU A 282 5.27 27.03 -2.48
CA LEU A 282 3.88 26.58 -2.46
C LEU A 282 3.16 26.96 -1.16
N THR A 283 1.88 27.29 -1.28
CA THR A 283 0.95 27.55 -0.17
C THR A 283 -0.14 26.47 -0.07
N PRO A 284 -0.80 26.30 1.09
CA PRO A 284 -1.89 25.33 1.22
C PRO A 284 -3.08 25.58 0.28
N GLU A 285 -3.39 26.86 0.00
CA GLU A 285 -4.47 27.27 -0.90
C GLU A 285 -4.15 26.88 -2.35
N GLU A 286 -2.93 27.13 -2.81
CA GLU A 286 -2.47 26.70 -4.13
C GLU A 286 -2.50 25.18 -4.27
N VAL A 287 -1.99 24.46 -3.27
CA VAL A 287 -2.00 22.98 -3.27
C VAL A 287 -3.42 22.44 -3.34
N ALA A 288 -4.36 23.02 -2.59
CA ALA A 288 -5.76 22.62 -2.63
C ALA A 288 -6.45 22.91 -3.98
N GLY A 289 -5.97 23.92 -4.72
CA GLY A 289 -6.49 24.29 -6.04
C GLY A 289 -6.02 23.39 -7.19
N TYR A 290 -4.93 22.63 -7.01
CA TYR A 290 -4.44 21.69 -8.02
C TYR A 290 -5.34 20.47 -8.19
N SER A 291 -5.24 19.83 -9.38
CA SER A 291 -5.86 18.52 -9.63
C SER A 291 -5.35 17.47 -8.64
N PHE A 292 -6.09 16.37 -8.44
CA PHE A 292 -5.67 15.33 -7.52
C PHE A 292 -4.32 14.70 -7.92
N LEU A 293 -4.09 14.52 -9.22
CA LEU A 293 -2.81 14.00 -9.73
C LEU A 293 -1.65 14.95 -9.39
N ASP A 294 -1.84 16.25 -9.57
CA ASP A 294 -0.80 17.26 -9.27
C ASP A 294 -0.54 17.36 -7.76
N GLN A 295 -1.60 17.28 -6.93
CA GLN A 295 -1.45 17.15 -5.49
C GLN A 295 -0.64 15.90 -5.11
N ALA A 296 -0.82 14.78 -5.82
CA ALA A 296 -0.01 13.57 -5.62
C ALA A 296 1.46 13.78 -6.02
N ILE A 297 1.72 14.42 -7.16
CA ILE A 297 3.09 14.76 -7.59
C ILE A 297 3.79 15.60 -6.52
N ILE A 298 3.14 16.67 -6.04
CA ILE A 298 3.69 17.57 -5.00
C ILE A 298 3.93 16.79 -3.71
N LEU A 299 2.98 15.95 -3.28
CA LEU A 299 3.11 15.18 -2.04
C LEU A 299 4.31 14.23 -2.12
N HIS A 300 4.45 13.50 -3.22
CA HIS A 300 5.56 12.60 -3.44
C HIS A 300 6.89 13.33 -3.58
N ALA A 301 6.90 14.55 -4.14
CA ALA A 301 8.09 15.39 -4.17
C ALA A 301 8.50 15.86 -2.76
N GLU A 302 7.54 16.30 -1.92
CA GLU A 302 7.83 16.67 -0.53
C GLU A 302 8.29 15.47 0.31
N THR A 303 7.74 14.26 0.08
CA THR A 303 8.20 13.08 0.82
C THR A 303 9.63 12.67 0.50
N HIS A 304 10.22 13.11 -0.63
CA HIS A 304 11.65 12.90 -0.90
C HIS A 304 12.55 13.62 0.10
N ARG A 305 12.05 14.70 0.71
CA ARG A 305 12.78 15.50 1.70
C ARG A 305 12.73 14.86 3.10
N LEU A 306 11.88 13.85 3.30
CA LEU A 306 11.85 13.11 4.55
C LEU A 306 13.13 12.24 4.69
N PRO A 307 13.69 12.13 5.90
CA PRO A 307 14.85 11.26 6.13
C PRO A 307 14.60 9.81 5.69
N ARG A 308 15.53 9.25 4.91
CA ARG A 308 15.51 7.84 4.44
C ARG A 308 16.10 6.92 5.52
N ARG A 309 15.34 5.91 5.98
CA ARG A 309 15.89 4.84 6.82
C ARG A 309 16.87 4.00 6.01
N HIS A 310 17.99 3.64 6.61
CA HIS A 310 19.01 2.81 5.97
C HIS A 310 18.70 1.34 6.18
N TYR A 311 18.71 0.56 5.10
CA TYR A 311 18.55 -0.89 5.14
C TYR A 311 19.88 -1.58 4.89
N ARG A 312 20.06 -2.78 5.45
CA ARG A 312 21.19 -3.64 5.13
C ARG A 312 20.65 -4.93 4.53
N ARG A 313 21.17 -5.31 3.38
CA ARG A 313 20.91 -6.64 2.80
C ARG A 313 21.60 -7.68 3.67
N SER A 314 20.89 -8.75 4.04
CA SER A 314 21.51 -9.92 4.67
C SER A 314 22.50 -10.50 3.65
N MET A 315 23.80 -10.50 3.96
CA MET A 315 24.83 -11.13 3.14
C MET A 315 24.88 -12.63 3.43
N ALA A 316 23.74 -13.31 3.36
CA ALA A 316 23.67 -14.76 3.41
C ALA A 316 23.54 -15.28 1.97
N ASP A 317 24.62 -15.94 1.54
CA ASP A 317 24.78 -16.81 0.37
C ASP A 317 24.30 -16.31 -1.01
N LYS A 318 25.26 -15.86 -1.83
CA LYS A 318 25.06 -15.72 -3.28
C LYS A 318 25.23 -17.10 -3.94
N GLY A 319 24.12 -17.75 -4.25
CA GLY A 319 24.07 -18.90 -5.14
C GLY A 319 22.86 -18.81 -6.07
N ASP A 320 23.14 -18.45 -7.33
CA ASP A 320 22.35 -18.61 -8.55
C ASP A 320 20.91 -18.08 -8.68
N ASP A 321 20.62 -17.68 -9.93
CA ASP A 321 19.41 -17.08 -10.42
C ASP A 321 18.13 -17.90 -10.17
N LEU A 322 17.01 -17.16 -10.11
CA LEU A 322 15.60 -17.59 -10.22
C LEU A 322 14.86 -17.91 -8.91
N ASP A 323 14.69 -16.91 -8.05
CA ASP A 323 13.35 -16.61 -7.53
C ASP A 323 13.25 -15.18 -6.98
N ASP A 324 12.52 -14.32 -7.68
CA ASP A 324 12.29 -12.89 -7.35
C ASP A 324 11.44 -12.69 -6.07
N ASN A 325 11.17 -13.78 -5.34
CA ASN A 325 10.37 -13.83 -4.11
C ASN A 325 11.04 -14.66 -2.99
N SER A 326 12.38 -14.81 -3.00
CA SER A 326 13.08 -15.49 -1.91
C SER A 326 12.77 -14.82 -0.55
N PRO A 327 12.39 -15.59 0.49
CA PRO A 327 12.05 -15.06 1.81
C PRO A 327 13.23 -14.42 2.55
N ASP A 328 14.47 -14.66 2.10
CA ASP A 328 15.71 -14.17 2.75
C ASP A 328 16.13 -12.76 2.29
N ASP A 329 15.31 -12.13 1.45
CA ASP A 329 15.69 -10.97 0.64
C ASP A 329 14.94 -9.69 1.08
N LEU A 330 14.05 -9.75 2.09
CA LEU A 330 13.42 -8.57 2.68
C LEU A 330 14.49 -7.70 3.36
N GLU A 331 14.63 -6.46 2.88
CA GLU A 331 15.49 -5.45 3.50
C GLU A 331 14.99 -5.16 4.91
N THR A 332 15.69 -5.68 5.92
CA THR A 332 15.36 -5.41 7.33
C THR A 332 16.05 -4.12 7.77
N PRO A 333 15.33 -3.18 8.43
CA PRO A 333 15.96 -1.99 8.98
C PRO A 333 16.98 -2.39 10.05
N THR A 334 18.20 -1.82 10.00
CA THR A 334 19.22 -2.10 11.02
C THR A 334 18.85 -1.49 12.37
N ALA A 335 19.36 -2.01 13.48
CA ALA A 335 19.22 -1.38 14.80
C ALA A 335 19.72 0.09 14.81
N THR A 336 20.70 0.43 13.97
CA THR A 336 21.20 1.79 13.75
C THR A 336 20.22 2.69 12.98
N SER A 337 19.39 2.13 12.09
CA SER A 337 18.36 2.89 11.35
C SER A 337 17.26 3.44 12.26
N PHE A 338 17.01 2.79 13.40
CA PHE A 338 16.09 3.26 14.44
C PHE A 338 16.71 4.26 15.42
N GLY A 339 18.05 4.36 15.45
CA GLY A 339 18.79 5.38 16.18
C GLY A 339 19.18 6.58 15.33
N GLN A 340 18.78 6.62 14.05
CA GLN A 340 19.01 7.80 13.22
C GLN A 340 18.10 8.93 13.65
N THR A 341 18.72 10.09 13.88
CA THR A 341 18.01 11.31 14.19
C THR A 341 17.13 11.67 13.00
N LEU A 342 15.82 11.43 13.10
CA LEU A 342 14.82 11.98 12.17
C LEU A 342 14.73 13.50 12.38
N LYS A 343 15.83 14.22 12.16
CA LYS A 343 15.91 15.68 12.20
C LYS A 343 15.46 16.19 10.84
N GLY A 344 14.16 16.35 10.71
CA GLY A 344 13.50 16.84 9.50
C GLY A 344 12.25 17.65 9.77
N ALA A 345 12.07 18.21 10.99
CA ALA A 345 10.86 18.92 11.42
C ALA A 345 10.32 19.89 10.36
N LYS A 346 11.20 20.58 9.61
CA LYS A 346 10.79 21.45 8.49
C LYS A 346 9.98 20.73 7.39
N ALA A 347 10.40 19.52 6.98
CA ALA A 347 9.66 18.74 5.98
C ALA A 347 8.42 18.07 6.60
N GLU A 348 8.54 17.59 7.85
CA GLU A 348 7.41 17.05 8.65
C GLU A 348 6.26 18.06 8.70
N ASP A 349 6.56 19.28 9.17
CA ASP A 349 5.61 20.37 9.35
C ASP A 349 5.13 20.95 8.02
N ARG A 350 5.99 21.02 6.99
CA ARG A 350 5.61 21.49 5.66
C ARG A 350 4.59 20.55 5.00
N ILE A 351 4.74 19.23 5.11
CA ILE A 351 3.71 18.30 4.59
C ILE A 351 2.38 18.52 5.32
N VAL A 352 2.39 18.64 6.65
CA VAL A 352 1.16 18.90 7.41
C VAL A 352 0.50 20.22 7.00
N HIS A 353 1.30 21.28 6.87
CA HIS A 353 0.83 22.61 6.51
C HIS A 353 0.26 22.65 5.09
N LEU A 354 1.04 22.24 4.09
CA LEU A 354 0.67 22.30 2.67
C LEU A 354 -0.57 21.47 2.36
N PHE A 355 -0.67 20.27 2.91
CA PHE A 355 -1.76 19.36 2.60
C PHE A 355 -2.97 19.52 3.53
N SER A 356 -2.98 20.53 4.42
CA SER A 356 -4.08 20.75 5.38
C SER A 356 -5.45 20.97 4.73
N LYS A 357 -5.47 21.53 3.52
CA LYS A 357 -6.70 21.81 2.74
C LYS A 357 -6.85 20.91 1.50
N ALA A 358 -5.87 20.06 1.24
CA ALA A 358 -5.79 19.26 0.02
C ALA A 358 -6.69 18.02 0.10
N ALA A 359 -7.23 17.59 -1.06
CA ALA A 359 -8.02 16.37 -1.16
C ALA A 359 -7.20 15.11 -0.84
N ILE A 360 -5.87 15.17 -1.07
CA ILE A 360 -4.92 14.09 -0.78
C ILE A 360 -4.40 14.08 0.67
N SER A 361 -4.92 14.94 1.55
CA SER A 361 -4.53 15.07 2.97
C SER A 361 -4.52 13.75 3.74
N ILE A 362 -5.42 12.82 3.43
CA ILE A 362 -5.46 11.49 4.05
C ILE A 362 -4.17 10.73 3.73
N SER A 363 -3.72 10.69 2.48
CA SER A 363 -2.48 10.02 2.08
C SER A 363 -1.25 10.67 2.72
N ALA A 364 -1.23 12.00 2.84
CA ALA A 364 -0.16 12.71 3.53
C ALA A 364 -0.04 12.26 5.00
N ASN A 365 -1.16 12.16 5.71
CA ASN A 365 -1.19 11.63 7.07
C ASN A 365 -0.74 10.16 7.13
N VAL A 366 -1.14 9.31 6.18
CA VAL A 366 -0.66 7.91 6.13
C VAL A 366 0.86 7.85 5.94
N TYR A 367 1.43 8.67 5.04
CA TYR A 367 2.89 8.70 4.83
C TYR A 367 3.64 9.16 6.08
N LEU A 368 3.15 10.19 6.78
CA LEU A 368 3.74 10.64 8.04
C LEU A 368 3.60 9.60 9.16
N ALA A 369 2.47 8.89 9.23
CA ALA A 369 2.28 7.79 10.17
C ALA A 369 3.30 6.66 9.92
N LEU A 370 3.48 6.27 8.65
CA LEU A 370 4.47 5.28 8.22
C LEU A 370 5.91 5.75 8.48
N HIS A 371 6.20 7.04 8.28
CA HIS A 371 7.53 7.61 8.47
C HIS A 371 8.09 7.40 9.89
N TYR A 372 7.24 7.46 10.92
CA TYR A 372 7.63 7.18 12.31
C TYR A 372 7.55 5.71 12.71
N THR A 373 6.78 4.91 11.97
CA THR A 373 6.44 3.55 12.39
C THR A 373 7.51 2.55 11.93
N PRO A 374 7.99 1.64 12.79
CA PRO A 374 8.79 0.49 12.38
C PRO A 374 7.89 -0.54 11.67
N LEU A 375 7.52 -0.32 10.40
CA LEU A 375 6.46 -1.09 9.72
C LEU A 375 6.75 -2.59 9.72
N HIS A 376 7.98 -3.02 9.43
CA HIS A 376 8.32 -4.45 9.40
C HIS A 376 8.18 -5.10 10.78
N ASP A 377 8.63 -4.42 11.85
CA ASP A 377 8.46 -4.90 13.23
C ASP A 377 6.98 -4.95 13.62
N LEU A 378 6.21 -3.91 13.24
CA LEU A 378 4.78 -3.84 13.48
C LEU A 378 4.05 -5.01 12.81
N LEU A 379 4.30 -5.24 11.52
CA LEU A 379 3.70 -6.33 10.74
C LEU A 379 4.09 -7.69 11.32
N ALA A 380 5.37 -7.91 11.62
CA ALA A 380 5.85 -9.18 12.16
C ALA A 380 5.11 -9.53 13.47
N VAL A 381 5.00 -8.57 14.40
CA VAL A 381 4.36 -8.81 15.70
C VAL A 381 2.84 -8.92 15.58
N SER A 382 2.19 -8.06 14.79
CA SER A 382 0.73 -8.14 14.60
C SER A 382 0.32 -9.39 13.81
N GLY A 383 1.15 -9.80 12.86
CA GLY A 383 0.92 -10.89 11.92
C GLY A 383 1.37 -12.27 12.42
N ASP A 384 1.86 -12.38 13.65
CA ASP A 384 2.37 -13.63 14.24
C ASP A 384 3.53 -14.23 13.42
N SER A 385 4.60 -13.44 13.28
CA SER A 385 5.79 -13.73 12.47
C SER A 385 5.56 -13.65 10.95
N TYR A 386 4.56 -12.90 10.48
CA TYR A 386 4.36 -12.66 9.05
C TYR A 386 4.59 -11.19 8.67
N VAL A 387 5.33 -10.97 7.59
CA VAL A 387 5.57 -9.65 6.99
C VAL A 387 5.23 -9.75 5.50
N PHE A 388 4.28 -8.95 5.02
CA PHE A 388 3.78 -9.00 3.64
C PHE A 388 3.40 -10.41 3.15
N CYS A 389 2.68 -11.16 3.99
CA CYS A 389 2.29 -12.55 3.75
C CYS A 389 3.45 -13.56 3.65
N GLN A 390 4.66 -13.18 4.07
CA GLN A 390 5.84 -14.06 4.15
C GLN A 390 6.18 -14.33 5.61
N LYS A 391 6.47 -15.60 5.94
CA LYS A 391 6.81 -15.99 7.32
C LYS A 391 8.27 -15.68 7.63
N VAL A 392 8.51 -14.99 8.75
CA VAL A 392 9.82 -14.84 9.37
C VAL A 392 10.17 -16.19 10.03
N LEU A 393 11.05 -16.96 9.39
CA LEU A 393 11.35 -18.35 9.81
C LEU A 393 12.27 -18.42 11.04
N ASN A 394 13.07 -17.39 11.29
CA ASN A 394 14.09 -17.38 12.34
C ASN A 394 13.53 -16.83 13.67
N ALA A 395 13.42 -17.70 14.68
CA ALA A 395 12.90 -17.33 16.02
C ALA A 395 13.71 -16.21 16.72
N PRO A 396 15.06 -16.16 16.67
CA PRO A 396 15.81 -15.02 17.20
C PRO A 396 15.49 -13.70 16.50
N THR A 397 15.27 -13.74 15.18
CA THR A 397 14.88 -12.57 14.38
C THR A 397 13.51 -12.05 14.80
N PHE A 398 12.54 -12.96 15.04
CA PHE A 398 11.21 -12.58 15.51
C PHE A 398 11.24 -11.93 16.91
N GLN A 399 12.04 -12.45 17.84
CA GLN A 399 12.24 -11.82 19.16
C GLN A 399 12.85 -10.42 19.04
N GLU A 400 13.72 -10.21 18.06
CA GLU A 400 14.28 -8.89 17.79
C GLU A 400 13.21 -7.90 17.29
N HIS A 401 12.31 -8.33 16.38
CA HIS A 401 11.16 -7.53 15.96
C HIS A 401 10.28 -7.12 17.16
N GLN A 402 9.99 -8.06 18.07
CA GLN A 402 9.24 -7.78 19.30
C GLN A 402 9.94 -6.74 20.19
N LYS A 403 11.24 -6.92 20.41
CA LYS A 403 12.04 -6.00 21.22
C LYS A 403 12.05 -4.59 20.64
N ARG A 404 12.23 -4.45 19.32
CA ARG A 404 12.24 -3.15 18.63
C ARG A 404 10.88 -2.49 18.64
N LEU A 405 9.80 -3.23 18.36
CA LEU A 405 8.44 -2.67 18.41
C LEU A 405 8.08 -2.23 19.83
N LYS A 406 8.43 -3.01 20.85
CA LYS A 406 8.22 -2.66 22.25
C LYS A 406 8.98 -1.40 22.65
N ALA A 407 10.27 -1.29 22.29
CA ALA A 407 11.05 -0.09 22.56
C ALA A 407 10.45 1.15 21.89
N TRP A 408 9.99 1.03 20.63
CA TRP A 408 9.29 2.10 19.91
C TRP A 408 7.97 2.50 20.59
N ALA A 409 7.12 1.53 20.95
CA ALA A 409 5.85 1.78 21.61
C ALA A 409 6.04 2.41 23.01
N GLU A 410 7.01 1.91 23.77
CA GLU A 410 7.46 2.46 25.05
C GLU A 410 8.05 3.87 24.92
N GLY A 411 8.55 4.27 23.74
CA GLY A 411 9.26 5.53 23.52
C GLY A 411 10.68 5.53 24.10
N ARG A 412 11.32 4.36 24.20
CA ARG A 412 12.69 4.20 24.69
C ARG A 412 13.67 4.18 23.51
N THR A 413 14.64 5.08 23.51
CA THR A 413 15.73 5.07 22.53
C THR A 413 16.68 3.89 22.79
N SER A 414 17.31 3.36 21.74
CA SER A 414 18.32 2.30 21.84
C SER A 414 19.59 2.72 22.60
N SER A 415 19.77 4.02 22.87
CA SER A 415 20.98 4.62 23.42
C SER A 415 21.00 4.79 24.95
N SER A 416 19.90 4.55 25.69
CA SER A 416 19.94 4.64 27.16
C SER A 416 19.05 3.60 27.85
N PRO A 417 19.61 2.42 28.20
CA PRO A 417 18.90 1.39 28.96
C PRO A 417 18.72 1.72 30.46
N THR A 418 19.35 2.78 30.98
CA THR A 418 19.66 2.90 32.42
C THR A 418 18.91 4.00 33.19
N SER A 419 18.02 4.79 32.57
CA SER A 419 17.22 5.78 33.29
C SER A 419 15.72 5.50 33.20
N PRO A 420 15.11 4.85 34.21
CA PRO A 420 13.66 4.63 34.28
C PRO A 420 12.83 5.91 34.50
N HIS A 421 13.47 7.09 34.62
CA HIS A 421 12.83 8.37 34.99
C HIS A 421 13.10 9.51 33.99
N GLY A 422 13.69 9.23 32.82
CA GLY A 422 13.88 10.24 31.79
C GLY A 422 12.54 10.60 31.14
N ALA A 423 12.01 11.79 31.43
CA ALA A 423 10.91 12.35 30.64
C ALA A 423 11.34 12.37 29.15
N PRO A 424 10.45 12.02 28.19
CA PRO A 424 10.79 12.04 26.77
C PRO A 424 10.91 13.49 26.30
N THR A 425 12.06 14.11 26.56
CA THR A 425 12.40 15.48 26.14
C THR A 425 13.11 15.50 24.79
N SER A 426 13.47 14.34 24.24
CA SER A 426 14.00 14.18 22.88
C SER A 426 12.86 13.91 21.90
N LEU A 427 12.89 14.58 20.73
CA LEU A 427 12.01 14.36 19.58
C LEU A 427 11.91 12.87 19.17
N GLU A 428 12.94 12.07 19.48
CA GLU A 428 13.03 10.63 19.20
C GLU A 428 12.10 9.79 20.11
N GLY A 429 11.84 10.25 21.34
CA GLY A 429 10.98 9.57 22.31
C GLY A 429 9.47 9.69 22.04
N LEU A 430 9.09 10.49 21.03
CA LEU A 430 7.70 10.74 20.64
C LEU A 430 7.32 10.09 19.29
N SER A 431 8.20 9.28 18.70
CA SER A 431 7.94 8.63 17.40
C SER A 431 6.60 7.88 17.38
N SER A 432 6.31 7.07 18.41
CA SER A 432 5.03 6.35 18.51
C SER A 432 3.82 7.26 18.71
N ALA A 433 3.99 8.39 19.41
CA ALA A 433 2.94 9.39 19.58
C ALA A 433 2.66 10.17 18.28
N LYS A 434 3.71 10.57 17.54
CA LYS A 434 3.60 11.18 16.21
C LYS A 434 2.93 10.22 15.21
N ALA A 435 3.37 8.97 15.18
CA ALA A 435 2.75 7.93 14.34
C ALA A 435 1.25 7.79 14.63
N THR A 436 0.89 7.71 15.91
CA THR A 436 -0.50 7.60 16.37
C THR A 436 -1.33 8.83 16.00
N LEU A 437 -0.78 10.03 16.16
CA LEU A 437 -1.44 11.28 15.77
C LEU A 437 -1.83 11.28 14.29
N TYR A 438 -0.88 10.99 13.42
CA TYR A 438 -1.13 10.96 11.97
C TYR A 438 -2.02 9.79 11.56
N ALA A 439 -1.87 8.62 12.20
CA ALA A 439 -2.76 7.48 11.99
C ALA A 439 -4.22 7.82 12.39
N ALA A 440 -4.42 8.52 13.50
CA ALA A 440 -5.74 8.97 13.94
C ALA A 440 -6.36 9.96 12.94
N ARG A 441 -5.60 10.96 12.46
CA ARG A 441 -6.04 11.90 11.42
C ARG A 441 -6.42 11.18 10.12
N ALA A 442 -5.60 10.22 9.68
CA ALA A 442 -5.88 9.43 8.49
C ALA A 442 -7.17 8.60 8.65
N LEU A 443 -7.33 7.88 9.76
CA LEU A 443 -8.53 7.07 10.01
C LEU A 443 -9.78 7.92 10.19
N ALA A 444 -9.70 9.05 10.91
CA ALA A 444 -10.81 10.00 11.00
C ALA A 444 -11.24 10.48 9.61
N GLY A 445 -10.29 10.77 8.72
CA GLY A 445 -10.56 11.11 7.32
C GLY A 445 -11.20 9.98 6.52
N PHE A 446 -10.69 8.75 6.63
CA PHE A 446 -11.27 7.58 5.94
C PHE A 446 -12.70 7.28 6.42
N LEU A 447 -12.93 7.32 7.73
CA LEU A 447 -14.20 6.97 8.37
C LEU A 447 -15.24 8.09 8.24
N GLY A 448 -14.82 9.34 8.08
CA GLY A 448 -15.70 10.48 7.80
C GLY A 448 -16.39 10.39 6.44
N ARG A 449 -15.84 9.61 5.48
CA ARG A 449 -16.43 9.38 4.16
C ARG A 449 -17.55 8.32 4.27
N ARG A 450 -18.81 8.78 4.31
CA ARG A 450 -20.00 7.91 4.36
C ARG A 450 -20.12 7.10 3.06
N PRO A 451 -20.60 5.83 3.10
CA PRO A 451 -20.96 5.07 1.89
C PRO A 451 -21.86 5.88 0.95
N ASP A 452 -21.61 5.82 -0.35
CA ASP A 452 -22.53 6.38 -1.35
C ASP A 452 -23.75 5.45 -1.43
N ALA A 453 -24.93 6.00 -1.16
CA ALA A 453 -26.17 5.25 -1.09
C ALA A 453 -26.65 4.76 -2.46
N SER A 454 -26.17 5.36 -3.56
CA SER A 454 -26.69 5.09 -4.91
C SER A 454 -26.20 3.77 -5.50
N ASN A 455 -24.92 3.44 -5.31
CA ASN A 455 -24.29 2.24 -5.88
C ASN A 455 -23.70 1.31 -4.81
N GLY A 456 -23.86 1.68 -3.53
CA GLY A 456 -23.27 1.02 -2.36
C GLY A 456 -21.74 1.10 -2.28
N VAL A 457 -21.06 1.50 -3.36
CA VAL A 457 -19.60 1.57 -3.46
C VAL A 457 -19.06 2.58 -2.45
N THR A 458 -18.33 2.08 -1.45
CA THR A 458 -17.84 2.92 -0.36
C THR A 458 -16.85 3.98 -0.88
N PRO A 459 -17.15 5.29 -0.75
CA PRO A 459 -16.42 6.38 -1.41
C PRO A 459 -15.11 6.74 -0.70
N TYR A 460 -14.67 5.93 0.29
CA TYR A 460 -13.32 6.06 0.81
C TYR A 460 -12.27 5.53 -0.16
N VAL A 461 -12.64 4.71 -1.16
CA VAL A 461 -11.70 4.21 -2.19
C VAL A 461 -11.57 5.28 -3.28
N THR A 462 -10.79 6.33 -3.02
CA THR A 462 -10.23 7.19 -4.08
C THR A 462 -9.00 6.56 -4.73
N CYS A 463 -8.47 5.50 -4.10
CA CYS A 463 -7.21 4.87 -4.45
C CYS A 463 -7.28 3.41 -4.00
N VAL A 464 -6.89 2.47 -4.87
CA VAL A 464 -7.05 1.02 -4.60
C VAL A 464 -6.19 0.53 -3.43
N SER A 465 -5.19 1.31 -3.01
CA SER A 465 -4.32 1.02 -1.86
C SER A 465 -4.87 1.52 -0.52
N ASN A 466 -5.96 2.30 -0.48
CA ASN A 466 -6.48 2.92 0.75
C ASN A 466 -6.76 1.90 1.88
N TYR A 467 -7.15 0.66 1.54
CA TYR A 467 -7.34 -0.40 2.52
C TYR A 467 -6.07 -0.67 3.35
N TRP A 468 -4.89 -0.61 2.71
CA TRP A 468 -3.62 -0.84 3.37
C TRP A 468 -3.27 0.31 4.31
N GLY A 469 -3.54 1.55 3.88
CA GLY A 469 -3.41 2.72 4.74
C GLY A 469 -4.27 2.61 6.01
N MET A 470 -5.54 2.21 5.86
CA MET A 470 -6.43 1.96 7.00
C MET A 470 -5.91 0.85 7.92
N TYR A 471 -5.50 -0.28 7.33
CA TYR A 471 -4.94 -1.42 8.06
C TYR A 471 -3.75 -1.02 8.91
N VAL A 472 -2.73 -0.39 8.30
CA VAL A 472 -1.52 -0.01 9.03
C VAL A 472 -1.80 1.06 10.08
N CYS A 473 -2.67 2.04 9.81
CA CYS A 473 -3.06 3.03 10.81
C CYS A 473 -3.74 2.39 12.03
N ALA A 474 -4.58 1.36 11.82
CA ALA A 474 -5.19 0.61 12.91
C ALA A 474 -4.14 -0.14 13.73
N LEU A 475 -3.15 -0.76 13.07
CA LEU A 475 -2.05 -1.44 13.74
C LEU A 475 -1.17 -0.48 14.57
N ILE A 476 -0.91 0.74 14.05
CA ILE A 476 -0.15 1.77 14.77
C ILE A 476 -0.85 2.13 16.08
N ILE A 477 -2.15 2.41 16.03
CA ILE A 477 -2.93 2.78 17.23
C ILE A 477 -3.02 1.59 18.19
N TRP A 478 -3.21 0.37 17.68
CA TRP A 478 -3.18 -0.85 18.49
C TRP A 478 -1.85 -1.01 19.23
N ALA A 479 -0.71 -0.92 18.53
CA ALA A 479 0.60 -1.08 19.14
C ALA A 479 0.91 0.02 20.17
N PHE A 480 0.52 1.25 19.87
CA PHE A 480 0.64 2.38 20.82
C PHE A 480 -0.19 2.17 22.09
N GLY A 481 -1.36 1.54 21.98
CA GLY A 481 -2.23 1.22 23.12
C GLY A 481 -1.61 0.22 24.12
N HIS A 482 -0.61 -0.56 23.71
CA HIS A 482 0.15 -1.48 24.58
C HIS A 482 1.41 -0.84 25.18
N ARG A 483 1.65 0.47 24.97
CA ARG A 483 2.71 1.25 25.63
C ARG A 483 2.64 1.00 27.14
N ALA A 484 3.62 0.24 27.64
CA ALA A 484 3.46 -0.57 28.85
C ALA A 484 2.93 0.22 30.06
N SER A 485 1.87 -0.30 30.70
CA SER A 485 1.40 0.22 31.97
C SER A 485 2.48 -0.03 33.00
N GLY A 486 3.12 1.03 33.50
CA GLY A 486 3.98 0.95 34.67
C GLY A 486 3.26 0.13 35.73
N ARG A 487 3.94 -0.88 36.28
CA ARG A 487 3.48 -1.61 37.45
C ARG A 487 3.19 -0.57 38.53
N THR A 488 1.93 -0.17 38.69
CA THR A 488 1.48 0.41 39.94
C THR A 488 1.66 -0.70 40.95
N SER A 489 2.71 -0.56 41.76
CA SER A 489 2.94 -1.35 42.95
C SER A 489 1.61 -1.60 43.64
N SER A 490 1.28 -2.88 43.82
CA SER A 490 0.24 -3.33 44.73
C SER A 490 0.60 -2.85 46.14
N SER A 491 0.20 -1.63 46.49
CA SER A 491 0.17 -1.18 47.87
C SER A 491 -1.14 -1.68 48.46
N SER A 492 -1.02 -2.77 49.21
CA SER A 492 -2.01 -3.23 50.18
C SER A 492 -2.37 -2.10 51.16
N GLY A 493 -3.66 -1.74 51.23
CA GLY A 493 -4.18 -0.93 52.33
C GLY A 493 -5.52 -0.26 52.04
N GLY A 494 -6.57 -0.67 52.77
CA GLY A 494 -7.71 0.19 53.09
C GLY A 494 -9.00 -0.03 52.30
N SER A 495 -9.90 -0.84 52.85
CA SER A 495 -11.32 -0.90 52.51
C SER A 495 -12.05 0.43 52.77
N ILE A 496 -12.92 0.86 51.84
CA ILE A 496 -14.28 1.39 52.09
C ILE A 496 -15.08 1.21 50.79
N SER A 497 -16.25 0.61 50.95
CA SER A 497 -17.23 0.29 49.91
C SER A 497 -18.05 1.52 49.50
N THR A 498 -18.11 1.80 48.20
CA THR A 498 -19.23 2.51 47.58
C THR A 498 -19.52 1.85 46.25
N SER A 499 -20.77 1.41 46.10
CA SER A 499 -21.32 0.69 44.96
C SER A 499 -21.41 1.58 43.73
N THR A 500 -20.46 1.39 42.82
CA THR A 500 -20.59 1.73 41.40
C THR A 500 -20.01 0.55 40.62
N SER A 501 -20.81 0.00 39.71
CA SER A 501 -20.52 -1.15 38.85
C SER A 501 -19.05 -1.21 38.40
N SER A 502 -18.34 -2.24 38.82
CA SER A 502 -17.00 -2.57 38.38
C SER A 502 -16.95 -2.69 36.85
N PRO A 503 -15.99 -2.06 36.14
CA PRO A 503 -15.83 -2.31 34.71
C PRO A 503 -15.29 -3.73 34.54
N THR A 504 -16.06 -4.56 33.84
CA THR A 504 -15.64 -5.89 33.40
C THR A 504 -14.30 -5.84 32.68
N LYS A 505 -13.41 -6.80 33.00
CA LYS A 505 -12.13 -7.09 32.34
C LYS A 505 -12.12 -6.75 30.84
N GLY A 506 -11.46 -5.66 30.46
CA GLY A 506 -10.96 -5.41 29.09
C GLY A 506 -12.00 -5.44 27.96
N SER A 507 -13.20 -4.90 28.20
CA SER A 507 -14.16 -4.66 27.12
C SER A 507 -13.57 -3.67 26.12
N ALA A 508 -13.61 -3.99 24.83
CA ALA A 508 -13.27 -3.04 23.78
C ALA A 508 -14.18 -1.80 23.89
N MET A 509 -13.63 -0.65 23.54
CA MET A 509 -14.40 0.58 23.38
C MET A 509 -15.49 0.35 22.31
N GLY A 510 -16.72 0.83 22.54
CA GLY A 510 -17.78 0.76 21.54
C GLY A 510 -17.38 1.50 20.26
N GLU A 511 -18.03 1.22 19.13
CA GLU A 511 -17.66 1.86 17.85
C GLU A 511 -17.75 3.38 17.91
N GLU A 512 -18.82 3.91 18.48
CA GLU A 512 -19.03 5.35 18.61
C GLU A 512 -17.97 6.00 19.49
N ASP A 513 -17.63 5.35 20.61
CA ASP A 513 -16.57 5.79 21.51
C ASP A 513 -15.20 5.75 20.82
N ALA A 514 -14.92 4.71 20.01
CA ALA A 514 -13.67 4.59 19.26
C ALA A 514 -13.55 5.67 18.19
N VAL A 515 -14.64 5.99 17.49
CA VAL A 515 -14.71 7.14 16.57
C VAL A 515 -14.53 8.45 17.33
N GLY A 516 -15.14 8.60 18.51
CA GLY A 516 -14.96 9.75 19.39
C GLY A 516 -13.50 9.94 19.80
N TRP A 517 -12.82 8.85 20.19
CA TRP A 517 -11.40 8.87 20.51
C TRP A 517 -10.54 9.26 19.31
N LEU A 518 -10.83 8.73 18.12
CA LEU A 518 -10.12 9.10 16.89
C LEU A 518 -10.25 10.59 16.56
N ARG A 519 -11.45 11.17 16.73
CA ARG A 519 -11.67 12.61 16.52
C ARG A 519 -10.90 13.46 17.53
N LEU A 520 -10.97 13.09 18.81
CA LEU A 520 -10.19 13.74 19.87
C LEU A 520 -8.68 13.67 19.58
N ALA A 521 -8.19 12.51 19.14
CA ALA A 521 -6.80 12.32 18.77
C ALA A 521 -6.42 13.11 17.51
N SER A 522 -7.31 13.22 16.51
CA SER A 522 -7.00 13.94 15.27
C SER A 522 -6.82 15.45 15.47
N ASP A 523 -7.55 16.01 16.44
CA ASP A 523 -7.58 17.46 16.72
C ASP A 523 -6.38 17.92 17.56
N ILE A 524 -5.61 16.99 18.14
CA ILE A 524 -4.41 17.31 18.90
C ILE A 524 -3.34 17.92 17.99
N SER A 525 -2.76 19.05 18.39
CA SER A 525 -1.64 19.66 17.66
C SER A 525 -0.27 19.15 18.10
N GLN A 526 -0.13 18.76 19.38
CA GLN A 526 1.16 18.41 19.99
C GLN A 526 1.25 16.91 20.36
N PRO A 527 2.24 16.15 19.85
CA PRO A 527 2.36 14.70 20.07
C PRO A 527 2.42 14.29 21.56
N GLU A 528 2.91 15.14 22.44
CA GLU A 528 2.98 14.89 23.88
C GLU A 528 1.60 14.71 24.51
N GLN A 529 0.57 15.35 23.94
CA GLN A 529 -0.81 15.23 24.43
C GLN A 529 -1.39 13.85 24.09
N ILE A 530 -1.11 13.32 22.89
CA ILE A 530 -1.45 11.94 22.49
C ILE A 530 -0.84 10.93 23.47
N ALA A 531 0.42 11.17 23.88
CA ALA A 531 1.10 10.32 24.85
C ALA A 531 0.43 10.27 26.24
N ARG A 532 -0.36 11.30 26.58
CA ARG A 532 -1.07 11.43 27.87
C ARG A 532 -2.55 11.04 27.80
N MET A 533 -3.09 10.76 26.61
CA MET A 533 -4.50 10.36 26.46
C MET A 533 -4.79 9.11 27.29
N ARG A 534 -5.96 9.10 27.94
CA ARG A 534 -6.50 7.92 28.62
C ARG A 534 -7.19 6.99 27.62
N GLY A 535 -7.45 5.76 28.03
CA GLY A 535 -8.24 4.80 27.23
C GLY A 535 -7.55 4.30 25.96
N ARG A 536 -6.23 4.49 25.80
CA ARG A 536 -5.51 4.15 24.56
C ARG A 536 -5.63 2.67 24.17
N ARG A 537 -5.68 1.79 25.17
CA ARG A 537 -5.75 0.35 24.96
C ARG A 537 -7.14 -0.07 24.49
N GLU A 538 -8.16 0.46 25.13
CA GLU A 538 -9.57 0.26 24.79
C GLU A 538 -9.86 0.87 23.41
N ALA A 539 -9.34 2.06 23.13
CA ALA A 539 -9.42 2.71 21.84
C ALA A 539 -8.71 1.90 20.75
N GLY A 540 -7.50 1.39 21.01
CA GLY A 540 -6.80 0.53 20.06
C GLY A 540 -7.58 -0.74 19.70
N ALA A 541 -8.21 -1.38 20.69
CA ALA A 541 -9.10 -2.51 20.43
C ALA A 541 -10.35 -2.11 19.62
N GLY A 542 -11.02 -1.01 20.00
CA GLY A 542 -12.20 -0.51 19.28
C GLY A 542 -11.89 -0.10 17.83
N VAL A 543 -10.74 0.55 17.60
CA VAL A 543 -10.28 0.93 16.25
C VAL A 543 -9.98 -0.30 15.40
N VAL A 544 -9.34 -1.34 15.95
CA VAL A 544 -9.11 -2.61 15.24
C VAL A 544 -10.43 -3.23 14.80
N SER A 545 -11.40 -3.32 15.71
CA SER A 545 -12.74 -3.83 15.42
C SER A 545 -13.46 -3.03 14.32
N LEU A 546 -13.43 -1.70 14.42
CA LEU A 546 -14.06 -0.78 13.48
C LEU A 546 -13.44 -0.91 12.07
N VAL A 547 -12.11 -0.85 11.98
CA VAL A 547 -11.39 -0.96 10.71
C VAL A 547 -11.57 -2.35 10.12
N ARG A 548 -11.54 -3.43 10.93
CA ARG A 548 -11.83 -4.78 10.44
C ARG A 548 -13.18 -4.86 9.76
N ARG A 549 -14.26 -4.45 10.43
CA ARG A 549 -15.62 -4.51 9.86
C ARG A 549 -15.72 -3.74 8.55
N ARG A 550 -15.09 -2.56 8.50
CA ARG A 550 -15.03 -1.75 7.28
C ARG A 550 -14.29 -2.44 6.14
N LEU A 551 -13.12 -3.00 6.44
CA LEU A 551 -12.28 -3.68 5.46
C LEU A 551 -12.87 -5.01 5.00
N GLU A 552 -13.51 -5.77 5.88
CA GLU A 552 -14.17 -7.04 5.56
C GLU A 552 -15.37 -6.84 4.62
N ALA A 553 -16.09 -5.72 4.76
CA ALA A 553 -17.18 -5.37 3.85
C ALA A 553 -16.70 -5.07 2.41
N ASP A 554 -15.51 -4.50 2.21
CA ASP A 554 -14.92 -4.25 0.87
C ASP A 554 -14.02 -5.41 0.38
N CYS A 555 -13.57 -6.29 1.27
CA CYS A 555 -12.72 -7.44 0.92
C CYS A 555 -13.56 -8.56 0.28
N VAL A 556 -14.06 -8.28 -0.93
CA VAL A 556 -14.92 -9.20 -1.66
C VAL A 556 -14.09 -10.14 -2.52
N GLY A 557 -14.17 -11.44 -2.21
CA GLY A 557 -13.48 -12.52 -2.93
C GLY A 557 -12.08 -12.82 -2.37
N PRO A 558 -11.68 -14.10 -2.24
CA PRO A 558 -10.49 -14.51 -1.47
C PRO A 558 -9.17 -14.35 -2.25
N ARG A 559 -9.12 -13.48 -3.25
CA ARG A 559 -8.06 -13.52 -4.25
C ARG A 559 -6.95 -12.50 -4.06
N SER A 560 -7.15 -11.40 -3.33
CA SER A 560 -6.06 -10.48 -3.02
C SER A 560 -5.36 -10.89 -1.72
N GLN A 561 -4.20 -11.54 -1.83
CA GLN A 561 -3.51 -12.13 -0.67
C GLN A 561 -3.22 -11.10 0.42
N LEU A 562 -2.69 -9.93 0.04
CA LEU A 562 -2.33 -8.87 0.99
C LEU A 562 -3.55 -8.30 1.71
N TYR A 563 -4.67 -8.14 1.01
CA TYR A 563 -5.89 -7.60 1.60
C TYR A 563 -6.58 -8.64 2.51
N VAL A 564 -6.67 -9.90 2.06
CA VAL A 564 -7.23 -10.99 2.88
C VAL A 564 -6.41 -11.18 4.16
N ASP A 565 -5.07 -11.17 4.05
CA ASP A 565 -4.17 -11.26 5.21
C ASP A 565 -4.39 -10.11 6.20
N ALA A 566 -4.51 -8.86 5.71
CA ALA A 566 -4.79 -7.71 6.56
C ALA A 566 -6.10 -7.87 7.37
N VAL A 567 -7.19 -8.34 6.74
CA VAL A 567 -8.46 -8.61 7.44
C VAL A 567 -8.29 -9.73 8.49
N CYS A 568 -7.60 -10.80 8.14
CA CYS A 568 -7.31 -11.92 9.04
C CYS A 568 -6.50 -11.48 10.26
N VAL A 569 -5.48 -10.65 10.08
CA VAL A 569 -4.68 -10.10 11.18
C VAL A 569 -5.56 -9.28 12.12
N LEU A 570 -6.37 -8.36 11.59
CA LEU A 570 -7.28 -7.55 12.43
C LEU A 570 -8.28 -8.41 13.21
N LYS A 571 -8.79 -9.49 12.61
CA LYS A 571 -9.66 -10.46 13.28
C LYS A 571 -8.96 -11.15 14.46
N LYS A 572 -7.74 -11.64 14.27
CA LYS A 572 -6.92 -12.24 15.36
C LYS A 572 -6.63 -11.25 16.49
N LEU A 573 -6.41 -9.98 16.15
CA LEU A 573 -6.18 -8.92 17.14
C LEU A 573 -7.44 -8.62 17.96
N GLU A 574 -8.62 -8.58 17.32
CA GLU A 574 -9.91 -8.43 17.99
C GLU A 574 -10.19 -9.60 18.96
N GLU A 575 -9.95 -10.83 18.52
CA GLU A 575 -10.08 -12.06 19.34
C GLU A 575 -9.05 -12.14 20.49
N GLY A 576 -8.03 -11.28 20.46
CA GLY A 576 -7.02 -11.18 21.53
C GLY A 576 -5.91 -12.23 21.45
N VAL A 577 -5.75 -12.91 20.32
CA VAL A 577 -4.75 -13.98 20.10
C VAL A 577 -3.32 -13.48 20.35
N ASN A 578 -3.03 -12.22 20.02
CA ASN A 578 -1.69 -11.63 20.12
C ASN A 578 -1.46 -10.77 21.38
N ARG A 579 -2.35 -10.83 22.38
CA ARG A 579 -2.19 -10.05 23.63
C ARG A 579 -0.99 -10.45 24.48
N ARG A 580 -0.44 -11.66 24.27
CA ARG A 580 0.64 -12.23 25.12
C ARG A 580 2.05 -11.80 24.69
N TRP A 581 2.19 -11.11 23.56
CA TRP A 581 3.49 -10.76 22.99
C TRP A 581 4.06 -9.42 23.51
N PHE A 582 3.30 -8.67 24.31
CA PHE A 582 3.71 -7.38 24.89
C PHE A 582 4.02 -7.46 26.39
#